data_AF-A0A4R9JUY5-F1
#
_entry.id   AF-A0A4R9JUY5-F1
#
_cell.length_a   1.000
_cell.length_b   1.000
_cell.length_c   1.000
_cell.angle_alpha   90.00
_cell.angle_beta   90.00
_cell.angle_gamma   90.00
#
_symmetry.space_group_name_H-M   'P 1'
#
loop_
_entity.id
_entity.type
_entity.pdbx_description
1 polymer ?
#
loop_
_entity_poly.entity_id
_entity_poly.type
_entity_poly.pdbx_seq_one_letter_code
_entity_poly.pdbx_strand_id
1 'polypeptide(L)'
;MESQPFKPKPLLNKSELRQIKRSRTRIEGKKVLTDDVRKLKSLKVTPDLSPAESIHYYKEPIWIEYYIPKESRFAYETKYLFIRLSDPVPTDETCDGALKLAIKEKSIIDIWKFCQENEDKREFILGCYHSTKTMLETISQIYTNFFETKNTEELKTACYLTEALLKYEPTLASLQYFRDYVLYNLNFFIRELNRAKIEFSLEDATVSLLIKRRNELWELKNYVEDEDFDLLAALFFEQAFPNRGAAELSSDDLRLFD
;
A
#
# COMPACT_ATOMS: atom_id res chain seq x y z
N MET A 1 -9.00 -10.41 -45.27
CA MET A 1 -7.95 -11.21 -44.63
C MET A 1 -8.13 -11.04 -43.13
N GLU A 2 -8.80 -12.01 -42.50
CA GLU A 2 -9.07 -12.01 -41.07
C GLU A 2 -7.82 -12.49 -40.33
N SER A 3 -7.28 -11.65 -39.44
CA SER A 3 -6.15 -11.99 -38.58
C SER A 3 -6.64 -12.87 -37.42
N GLN A 4 -6.21 -14.13 -37.39
CA GLN A 4 -6.54 -15.03 -36.28
C GLN A 4 -6.02 -14.47 -34.95
N PRO A 5 -6.82 -14.53 -33.86
CA PRO A 5 -6.37 -14.12 -32.54
C PRO A 5 -5.31 -15.10 -32.03
N PHE A 6 -4.17 -14.56 -31.62
CA PHE A 6 -3.06 -15.30 -31.04
C PHE A 6 -3.55 -16.09 -29.81
N LYS A 7 -3.51 -17.42 -29.91
CA LYS A 7 -3.75 -18.33 -28.78
C LYS A 7 -2.39 -18.84 -28.28
N PRO A 8 -1.84 -18.31 -27.18
CA PRO A 8 -0.68 -18.93 -26.56
C PRO A 8 -1.08 -20.29 -25.98
N LYS A 9 -0.19 -21.28 -26.13
CA LYS A 9 -0.35 -22.59 -25.50
C LYS A 9 -0.34 -22.41 -23.98
N PRO A 10 -1.24 -23.06 -23.23
CA PRO A 10 -1.24 -22.98 -21.77
C PRO A 10 0.09 -23.55 -21.25
N LEU A 11 0.75 -22.80 -20.37
CA LEU A 11 2.06 -23.14 -19.80
C LEU A 11 2.01 -24.32 -18.82
N LEU A 12 0.82 -24.74 -18.38
CA LEU A 12 0.64 -25.85 -17.44
C LEU A 12 -0.48 -26.78 -17.90
N ASN A 13 -0.24 -28.09 -17.81
CA ASN A 13 -1.15 -29.13 -18.24
C ASN A 13 -2.30 -29.30 -17.22
N LYS A 14 -3.45 -29.85 -17.65
CA LYS A 14 -4.64 -30.01 -16.77
C LYS A 14 -4.37 -30.83 -15.49
N SER A 15 -3.29 -31.62 -15.46
CA SER A 15 -2.78 -32.33 -14.28
C SER A 15 -2.10 -31.41 -13.26
N GLU A 16 -1.33 -30.41 -13.70
CA GLU A 16 -0.62 -29.45 -12.85
C GLU A 16 -1.59 -28.42 -12.25
N LEU A 17 -2.61 -28.00 -13.02
CA LEU A 17 -3.75 -27.23 -12.50
C LEU A 17 -4.56 -27.98 -11.44
N ARG A 18 -4.61 -29.32 -11.48
CA ARG A 18 -5.22 -30.13 -10.40
C ARG A 18 -4.32 -30.22 -9.18
N GLN A 19 -3.00 -30.16 -9.36
CA GLN A 19 -2.03 -30.12 -8.27
C GLN A 19 -2.05 -28.76 -7.56
N ILE A 20 -2.25 -27.67 -8.32
CA ILE A 20 -2.38 -26.31 -7.79
C ILE A 20 -3.77 -26.06 -7.17
N LYS A 21 -4.84 -26.66 -7.71
CA LYS A 21 -6.15 -26.68 -7.02
C LYS A 21 -6.16 -27.53 -5.75
N ARG A 22 -5.23 -28.49 -5.60
CA ARG A 22 -4.92 -29.15 -4.32
C ARG A 22 -4.01 -28.31 -3.41
N SER A 23 -3.35 -27.28 -3.93
CA SER A 23 -2.48 -26.36 -3.18
C SER A 23 -3.14 -25.04 -2.83
N ARG A 24 -4.43 -24.86 -3.14
CA ARG A 24 -5.31 -24.00 -2.35
C ARG A 24 -5.88 -24.86 -1.23
N THR A 25 -6.04 -24.25 -0.06
CA THR A 25 -6.51 -24.82 1.22
C THR A 25 -5.49 -25.65 2.01
N ARG A 26 -4.89 -24.99 3.01
CA ARG A 26 -4.39 -25.49 4.31
C ARG A 26 -3.86 -26.94 4.34
N ILE A 27 -2.56 -27.09 4.59
CA ILE A 27 -2.01 -28.34 5.16
C ILE A 27 -1.24 -27.97 6.45
N GLU A 28 -1.88 -28.27 7.59
CA GLU A 28 -1.26 -28.56 8.88
C GLU A 28 -0.24 -27.56 9.48
N GLY A 29 -0.57 -26.26 9.49
CA GLY A 29 0.02 -25.32 10.46
C GLY A 29 1.55 -25.22 10.46
N LYS A 30 2.22 -25.48 9.34
CA LYS A 30 3.68 -25.39 9.23
C LYS A 30 4.12 -24.51 8.07
N LYS A 31 5.18 -23.75 8.39
CA LYS A 31 5.88 -22.74 7.61
C LYS A 31 6.14 -23.19 6.17
N VAL A 32 5.66 -22.41 5.20
CA VAL A 32 6.00 -22.60 3.79
C VAL A 32 7.41 -22.04 3.60
N LEU A 33 8.42 -22.89 3.78
CA LEU A 33 9.69 -22.66 3.08
C LEU A 33 9.40 -22.88 1.59
N THR A 34 9.42 -21.81 0.81
CA THR A 34 9.39 -21.91 -0.64
C THR A 34 10.66 -22.61 -1.10
N ASP A 35 10.60 -23.95 -1.25
CA ASP A 35 11.71 -24.82 -1.63
C ASP A 35 12.29 -24.53 -3.03
N ASP A 36 11.66 -23.66 -3.83
CA ASP A 36 12.18 -23.28 -5.15
C ASP A 36 13.06 -22.02 -5.08
N VAL A 37 14.28 -22.22 -4.60
CA VAL A 37 15.36 -21.19 -4.59
C VAL A 37 15.55 -20.57 -5.98
N ARG A 38 15.24 -21.29 -7.08
CA ARG A 38 15.36 -20.74 -8.44
C ARG A 38 14.31 -19.66 -8.69
N LYS A 39 13.06 -19.86 -8.23
CA LYS A 39 11.99 -18.86 -8.38
C LYS A 39 12.28 -17.60 -7.57
N LEU A 40 12.77 -17.75 -6.33
CA LEU A 40 13.16 -16.60 -5.49
C LEU A 40 14.31 -15.79 -6.10
N LYS A 41 15.31 -16.46 -6.67
CA LYS A 41 16.42 -15.81 -7.38
C LYS A 41 15.98 -15.15 -8.68
N SER A 42 15.01 -15.72 -9.39
CA SER A 42 14.52 -15.18 -10.66
C SER A 42 13.57 -13.98 -10.52
N LEU A 43 13.07 -13.70 -9.30
CA LEU A 43 12.30 -12.49 -9.04
C LEU A 43 13.09 -11.27 -9.48
N LYS A 44 12.53 -10.54 -10.46
CA LYS A 44 13.17 -9.34 -10.99
C LYS A 44 13.29 -8.32 -9.86
N VAL A 45 14.54 -7.96 -9.55
CA VAL A 45 14.82 -6.79 -8.72
C VAL A 45 14.46 -5.60 -9.59
N THR A 46 13.49 -4.80 -9.15
CA THR A 46 13.00 -3.59 -9.83
C THR A 46 12.27 -3.88 -11.17
N PRO A 47 10.98 -3.54 -11.30
CA PRO A 47 10.43 -3.34 -12.65
C PRO A 47 11.25 -2.24 -13.34
N ASP A 48 11.54 -2.42 -14.63
CA ASP A 48 12.21 -1.41 -15.48
C ASP A 48 11.28 -0.21 -15.68
N LEU A 49 11.12 0.61 -14.64
CA LEU A 49 10.29 1.81 -14.65
C LEU A 49 11.13 3.01 -15.05
N SER A 50 10.58 3.83 -15.94
CA SER A 50 11.15 5.16 -16.18
C SER A 50 11.15 5.98 -14.88
N PRO A 51 12.06 6.96 -14.72
CA PRO A 51 12.05 7.84 -13.55
C PRO A 51 10.70 8.51 -13.31
N ALA A 52 10.00 8.89 -14.40
CA ALA A 52 8.67 9.49 -14.33
C ALA A 52 7.62 8.52 -13.77
N GLU A 53 7.66 7.25 -14.19
CA GLU A 53 6.71 6.25 -13.71
C GLU A 53 7.00 5.84 -12.26
N SER A 54 8.28 5.80 -11.87
CA SER A 54 8.70 5.39 -10.53
C SER A 54 8.13 6.25 -9.40
N ILE A 55 7.77 7.50 -9.70
CA ILE A 55 7.13 8.44 -8.75
C ILE A 55 5.79 7.89 -8.26
N HIS A 56 5.10 7.10 -9.09
CA HIS A 56 3.77 6.60 -8.82
C HIS A 56 3.72 5.30 -8.02
N TYR A 57 4.85 4.86 -7.48
CA TYR A 57 4.96 3.63 -6.71
C TYR A 57 5.53 3.89 -5.33
N TYR A 58 4.99 3.21 -4.32
CA TYR A 58 5.69 3.00 -3.07
C TYR A 58 6.61 1.77 -3.19
N LYS A 59 7.81 1.83 -2.60
CA LYS A 59 8.82 0.77 -2.69
C LYS A 59 9.08 0.22 -1.30
N GLU A 60 8.63 -1.00 -1.07
CA GLU A 60 8.81 -1.70 0.22
C GLU A 60 9.95 -2.72 0.12
N PRO A 61 10.97 -2.66 0.99
CA PRO A 61 12.05 -3.66 1.02
C PRO A 61 11.57 -5.00 1.61
N ILE A 62 11.73 -6.09 0.86
CA ILE A 62 11.39 -7.46 1.28
C ILE A 62 12.67 -8.27 1.45
N TRP A 63 12.83 -8.88 2.62
CA TRP A 63 14.02 -9.66 2.96
C TRP A 63 13.80 -11.12 2.61
N ILE A 64 14.60 -11.70 1.72
CA ILE A 64 14.48 -13.11 1.34
C ILE A 64 15.67 -13.87 1.92
N GLU A 65 15.38 -14.82 2.79
CA GLU A 65 16.35 -15.79 3.31
C GLU A 65 16.19 -17.12 2.57
N TYR A 66 17.28 -17.64 2.01
CA TYR A 66 17.28 -18.98 1.43
C TYR A 66 18.55 -19.76 1.76
N TYR A 67 18.41 -21.07 1.90
CA TYR A 67 19.53 -21.96 2.17
C TYR A 67 20.24 -22.36 0.88
N ILE A 68 21.59 -22.36 0.89
CA ILE A 68 22.44 -22.82 -0.20
C ILE A 68 23.08 -24.15 0.23
N PRO A 69 22.55 -25.32 -0.21
CA PRO A 69 23.04 -26.62 0.25
C PRO A 69 24.50 -26.88 -0.05
N LYS A 70 24.99 -26.42 -1.21
CA LYS A 70 26.40 -26.60 -1.62
C LYS A 70 27.39 -25.88 -0.70
N GLU A 71 26.95 -24.80 -0.07
CA GLU A 71 27.77 -23.92 0.75
C GLU A 71 27.41 -24.06 2.24
N SER A 72 26.48 -24.95 2.57
CA SER A 72 25.93 -25.17 3.91
C SER A 72 25.61 -23.88 4.68
N ARG A 73 25.12 -22.85 3.98
CA ARG A 73 24.86 -21.52 4.57
C ARG A 73 23.55 -20.93 4.11
N PHE A 74 23.03 -19.99 4.89
CA PHE A 74 21.95 -19.11 4.49
C PHE A 74 22.50 -17.91 3.69
N ALA A 75 21.73 -17.48 2.70
CA ALA A 75 21.95 -16.24 1.98
C ALA A 75 20.74 -15.33 2.17
N TYR A 76 21.02 -14.04 2.29
CA TYR A 76 20.02 -12.99 2.43
C TYR A 76 20.07 -12.10 1.20
N GLU A 77 18.90 -11.82 0.64
CA GLU A 77 18.76 -10.92 -0.50
C GLU A 77 17.59 -9.97 -0.25
N THR A 78 17.83 -8.67 -0.41
CA THR A 78 16.75 -7.67 -0.35
C THR A 78 16.17 -7.52 -1.75
N LYS A 79 14.88 -7.81 -1.89
CA LYS A 79 14.06 -7.47 -3.05
C LYS A 79 13.18 -6.27 -2.70
N TYR A 80 12.49 -5.73 -3.68
CA TYR A 80 11.60 -4.59 -3.49
C TYR A 80 10.23 -4.87 -4.06
N LEU A 81 9.20 -4.72 -3.24
CA LEU A 81 7.79 -4.76 -3.62
C LEU A 81 7.38 -3.36 -4.10
N PHE A 82 6.97 -3.27 -5.38
CA PHE A 82 6.52 -2.03 -6.00
C PHE A 82 5.00 -1.93 -5.98
N ILE A 83 4.47 -1.04 -5.14
CA ILE A 83 3.03 -0.88 -4.95
C ILE A 83 2.56 0.37 -5.69
N ARG A 84 1.74 0.20 -6.74
CA ARG A 84 1.18 1.32 -7.50
C ARG A 84 0.23 2.13 -6.62
N LEU A 85 0.47 3.43 -6.51
CA LEU A 85 -0.36 4.36 -5.73
C LEU A 85 -1.67 4.63 -6.46
N SER A 86 -2.78 4.14 -5.93
CA SER A 86 -4.12 4.41 -6.45
C SER A 86 -4.77 5.54 -5.67
N ASP A 87 -5.09 6.64 -6.34
CA ASP A 87 -5.89 7.71 -5.75
C ASP A 87 -7.37 7.30 -5.68
N PRO A 88 -8.12 7.80 -4.68
CA PRO A 88 -9.57 7.62 -4.66
C PRO A 88 -10.21 8.30 -5.87
N VAL A 89 -11.26 7.68 -6.41
CA VAL A 89 -12.01 8.21 -7.55
C VAL A 89 -13.16 9.06 -7.00
N PRO A 90 -13.24 10.35 -7.33
CA PRO A 90 -14.34 11.19 -6.87
C PRO A 90 -15.66 10.77 -7.53
N THR A 91 -16.72 10.78 -6.74
CA THR A 91 -18.12 10.60 -7.13
C THR A 91 -18.81 11.94 -7.39
N ASP A 92 -20.07 11.94 -7.82
CA ASP A 92 -20.85 13.17 -8.00
C ASP A 92 -21.41 13.76 -6.71
N GLU A 93 -21.14 13.12 -5.57
CA GLU A 93 -21.60 13.58 -4.27
C GLU A 93 -20.85 14.83 -3.79
N THR A 94 -21.52 15.62 -2.95
CA THR A 94 -21.00 16.89 -2.43
C THR A 94 -19.80 16.72 -1.50
N CYS A 95 -19.69 15.57 -0.83
CA CYS A 95 -18.57 15.22 0.04
C CYS A 95 -17.24 15.09 -0.71
N ASP A 96 -17.26 14.95 -2.03
CA ASP A 96 -16.06 14.82 -2.86
C ASP A 96 -15.63 16.17 -3.46
N GLY A 97 -16.30 17.27 -3.09
CA GLY A 97 -15.96 18.61 -3.57
C GLY A 97 -14.51 18.99 -3.30
N ALA A 98 -14.01 18.70 -2.08
CA ALA A 98 -12.62 18.94 -1.71
C ALA A 98 -11.64 18.07 -2.50
N LEU A 99 -11.97 16.79 -2.72
CA LEU A 99 -11.16 15.87 -3.51
C LEU A 99 -11.07 16.30 -4.99
N LYS A 100 -12.19 16.69 -5.59
CA LYS A 100 -12.23 17.20 -6.97
C LYS A 100 -11.35 18.45 -7.13
N LEU A 101 -11.42 19.37 -6.17
CA LEU A 101 -10.59 20.57 -6.18
C LEU A 101 -9.11 20.22 -6.07
N ALA A 102 -8.75 19.37 -5.12
CA ALA A 102 -7.37 18.97 -4.88
C ALA A 102 -6.74 18.24 -6.10
N ILE A 103 -7.50 17.36 -6.76
CA ILE A 103 -7.07 16.69 -8.01
C ILE A 103 -6.83 17.72 -9.12
N LYS A 104 -7.74 18.69 -9.29
CA LYS A 104 -7.63 19.73 -10.32
C LYS A 104 -6.41 20.61 -10.10
N GLU A 105 -6.15 20.99 -8.85
CA GLU A 105 -5.06 21.88 -8.46
C GLU A 105 -3.72 21.16 -8.25
N LYS A 106 -3.74 19.82 -8.25
CA LYS A 106 -2.58 18.99 -7.87
C LYS A 106 -2.04 19.40 -6.50
N SER A 107 -2.95 19.56 -5.55
CA SER A 107 -2.69 19.93 -4.15
C SER A 107 -3.17 18.82 -3.22
N ILE A 108 -2.87 18.96 -1.92
CA ILE A 108 -3.48 18.14 -0.87
C ILE A 108 -4.88 18.67 -0.53
N ILE A 109 -5.70 17.83 0.10
CA ILE A 109 -6.90 18.26 0.81
C ILE A 109 -6.45 18.77 2.19
N ASP A 110 -6.30 20.08 2.31
CA ASP A 110 -5.89 20.74 3.55
C ASP A 110 -7.11 21.09 4.42
N ILE A 111 -7.40 20.24 5.41
CA ILE A 111 -8.54 20.43 6.32
C ILE A 111 -8.39 21.71 7.15
N TRP A 112 -7.17 22.08 7.54
CA TRP A 112 -6.92 23.27 8.35
C TRP A 112 -7.27 24.52 7.55
N LYS A 113 -6.76 24.63 6.32
CA LYS A 113 -7.09 25.70 5.39
C LYS A 113 -8.57 25.72 5.04
N PHE A 114 -9.18 24.55 4.79
CA PHE A 114 -10.62 24.46 4.52
C PHE A 114 -11.45 25.06 5.66
N CYS A 115 -11.07 24.81 6.92
CA CYS A 115 -11.73 25.38 8.09
C CYS A 115 -11.56 26.90 8.21
N GLN A 116 -10.47 27.47 7.69
CA GLN A 116 -10.26 28.93 7.65
C GLN A 116 -11.14 29.58 6.57
N GLU A 117 -11.36 28.88 5.46
CA GLU A 117 -12.18 29.37 4.34
C GLU A 117 -13.70 29.15 4.56
N ASN A 118 -14.08 28.19 5.42
CA ASN A 118 -15.47 27.84 5.73
C ASN A 118 -15.74 27.97 7.23
N GLU A 119 -15.85 29.20 7.72
CA GLU A 119 -16.05 29.50 9.14
C GLU A 119 -17.32 28.84 9.73
N ASP A 120 -18.38 28.70 8.92
CA ASP A 120 -19.65 28.08 9.28
C ASP A 120 -19.53 26.59 9.64
N LYS A 121 -18.57 25.88 9.04
CA LYS A 121 -18.34 24.44 9.25
C LYS A 121 -17.20 24.16 10.23
N ARG A 122 -16.41 25.17 10.56
CA ARG A 122 -15.16 25.06 11.32
C ARG A 122 -15.34 24.37 12.67
N GLU A 123 -16.34 24.77 13.45
CA GLU A 123 -16.56 24.23 14.80
C GLU A 123 -16.85 22.73 14.74
N PHE A 124 -17.75 22.31 13.84
CA PHE A 124 -18.08 20.92 13.64
C PHE A 124 -16.87 20.08 13.18
N ILE A 125 -16.13 20.56 12.18
CA ILE A 125 -14.97 19.84 11.64
C ILE A 125 -13.87 19.71 12.70
N LEU A 126 -13.49 20.81 13.37
CA LEU A 126 -12.46 20.77 14.40
C LEU A 126 -12.90 20.00 15.66
N GLY A 127 -14.20 19.93 15.94
CA GLY A 127 -14.76 19.05 16.97
C GLY A 127 -14.53 17.56 16.64
N CYS A 128 -14.74 17.15 15.39
CA CYS A 128 -14.46 15.79 14.93
C CYS A 128 -12.97 15.43 15.01
N TYR A 129 -12.10 16.41 14.80
CA TYR A 129 -10.65 16.26 14.81
C TYR A 129 -9.99 16.71 16.11
N HIS A 130 -10.73 16.81 17.22
CA HIS A 130 -10.22 17.41 18.46
C HIS A 130 -8.87 16.81 18.91
N SER A 131 -8.73 15.48 18.87
CA SER A 131 -7.52 14.77 19.28
C SER A 131 -6.37 14.82 18.28
N THR A 132 -6.62 15.17 17.01
CA THR A 132 -5.63 15.17 15.93
C THR A 132 -5.47 16.54 15.27
N LYS A 133 -6.10 17.58 15.82
CA LYS A 133 -6.09 18.96 15.32
C LYS A 133 -4.66 19.48 15.07
N THR A 134 -3.76 19.25 16.02
CA THR A 134 -2.35 19.68 15.90
C THR A 134 -1.65 18.99 14.74
N MET A 135 -2.00 17.73 14.43
CA MET A 135 -1.46 17.04 13.25
C MET A 135 -1.92 17.72 11.96
N LEU A 136 -3.20 18.06 11.85
CA LEU A 136 -3.76 18.76 10.69
C LEU A 136 -3.11 20.13 10.48
N GLU A 137 -2.94 20.90 11.55
CA GLU A 137 -2.26 22.21 11.51
C GLU A 137 -0.80 22.08 11.08
N THR A 138 -0.09 21.09 11.62
CA THR A 138 1.31 20.84 11.26
C THR A 138 1.46 20.41 9.80
N ILE A 139 0.58 19.53 9.31
CA ILE A 139 0.56 19.12 7.89
C ILE A 139 0.32 20.34 6.98
N SER A 140 -0.64 21.19 7.33
CA SER A 140 -0.94 22.43 6.58
C SER A 140 0.25 23.39 6.53
N GLN A 141 0.93 23.59 7.67
CA GLN A 141 2.12 24.43 7.74
C GLN A 141 3.26 23.88 6.89
N ILE A 142 3.57 22.59 7.00
CA ILE A 142 4.62 21.94 6.22
C ILE A 142 4.30 22.03 4.72
N TYR A 143 3.06 21.77 4.33
CA TYR A 143 2.65 21.86 2.93
C TYR A 143 2.78 23.28 2.37
N THR A 144 2.37 24.29 3.13
CA THR A 144 2.49 25.70 2.75
C THR A 144 3.96 26.09 2.59
N ASN A 145 4.79 25.77 3.59
CA ASN A 145 6.24 26.00 3.53
C ASN A 145 6.89 25.33 2.32
N PHE A 146 6.57 24.06 2.06
CA PHE A 146 7.06 23.34 0.89
C PHE A 146 6.63 24.01 -0.42
N PHE A 147 5.37 24.44 -0.51
CA PHE A 147 4.87 25.06 -1.73
C PHE A 147 5.57 26.41 -2.02
N GLU A 148 5.79 27.23 -0.99
CA GLU A 148 6.42 28.54 -1.09
C GLU A 148 7.94 28.48 -1.31
N THR A 149 8.63 27.64 -0.55
CA THR A 149 10.11 27.61 -0.51
C THR A 149 10.73 26.49 -1.33
N LYS A 150 9.94 25.48 -1.73
CA LYS A 150 10.40 24.20 -2.28
C LYS A 150 11.30 23.40 -1.33
N ASN A 151 11.32 23.74 -0.03
CA ASN A 151 12.04 22.95 0.96
C ASN A 151 11.33 21.61 1.20
N THR A 152 12.04 20.50 0.95
CA THR A 152 11.53 19.13 1.07
C THR A 152 11.85 18.47 2.41
N GLU A 153 12.60 19.13 3.31
CA GLU A 153 13.10 18.55 4.56
C GLU A 153 11.98 18.01 5.45
N GLU A 154 10.87 18.76 5.56
CA GLU A 154 9.77 18.42 6.46
C GLU A 154 8.71 17.50 5.83
N LEU A 155 8.83 17.17 4.53
CA LEU A 155 7.82 16.37 3.83
C LEU A 155 7.67 14.96 4.41
N LYS A 156 8.74 14.38 4.97
CA LYS A 156 8.64 13.09 5.68
C LYS A 156 7.70 13.21 6.88
N THR A 157 7.83 14.28 7.65
CA THR A 157 6.99 14.55 8.81
C THR A 157 5.53 14.68 8.39
N ALA A 158 5.22 15.42 7.32
CA ALA A 158 3.85 15.51 6.80
C ALA A 158 3.32 14.15 6.33
N CYS A 159 4.16 13.32 5.68
CA CYS A 159 3.80 11.97 5.27
C CYS A 159 3.44 11.09 6.49
N TYR A 160 4.27 11.08 7.53
CA TYR A 160 4.06 10.25 8.73
C TYR A 160 2.88 10.74 9.59
N LEU A 161 2.65 12.05 9.67
CA LEU A 161 1.46 12.59 10.32
C LEU A 161 0.19 12.21 9.54
N THR A 162 0.24 12.25 8.21
CA THR A 162 -0.88 11.81 7.36
C THR A 162 -1.15 10.32 7.54
N GLU A 163 -0.11 9.50 7.62
CA GLU A 163 -0.22 8.09 7.98
C GLU A 163 -0.85 7.89 9.37
N ALA A 164 -0.43 8.64 10.38
CA ALA A 164 -0.99 8.55 11.73
C ALA A 164 -2.49 8.87 11.76
N LEU A 165 -2.97 9.78 10.92
CA LEU A 165 -4.40 10.10 10.79
C LEU A 165 -5.24 8.89 10.35
N LEU A 166 -4.68 7.93 9.60
CA LEU A 166 -5.40 6.71 9.20
C LEU A 166 -5.98 5.95 10.40
N LYS A 167 -5.33 6.01 11.57
CA LYS A 167 -5.78 5.33 12.80
C LYS A 167 -7.03 5.96 13.42
N TYR A 168 -7.34 7.20 13.03
CA TYR A 168 -8.45 7.98 13.58
C TYR A 168 -9.58 8.21 12.56
N GLU A 169 -9.42 7.73 11.33
CA GLU A 169 -10.44 7.79 10.29
C GLU A 169 -11.29 6.50 10.24
N PRO A 170 -12.55 6.58 9.77
CA PRO A 170 -13.25 7.78 9.33
C PRO A 170 -13.83 8.59 10.49
N THR A 171 -13.74 9.92 10.41
CA THR A 171 -14.50 10.85 11.26
C THR A 171 -15.82 11.27 10.61
N LEU A 172 -16.77 11.83 11.37
CA LEU A 172 -18.01 12.40 10.78
C LEU A 172 -17.72 13.49 9.75
N ALA A 173 -16.71 14.33 10.01
CA ALA A 173 -16.26 15.34 9.06
C ALA A 173 -15.71 14.72 7.77
N SER A 174 -14.91 13.65 7.86
CA SER A 174 -14.40 12.94 6.67
C SER A 174 -15.53 12.39 5.79
N LEU A 175 -16.56 11.82 6.40
CA LEU A 175 -17.70 11.25 5.68
C LEU A 175 -18.54 12.31 4.97
N GLN A 176 -18.64 13.51 5.56
CA GLN A 176 -19.46 14.60 5.04
C GLN A 176 -18.73 15.51 4.03
N TYR A 177 -17.43 15.73 4.23
CA TYR A 177 -16.69 16.77 3.50
C TYR A 177 -15.37 16.33 2.85
N PHE A 178 -14.76 15.23 3.32
CA PHE A 178 -13.39 14.86 2.96
C PHE A 178 -13.26 13.36 2.72
N ARG A 179 -14.10 12.77 1.87
CA ARG A 179 -14.06 11.32 1.64
C ARG A 179 -12.66 10.89 1.15
N ASP A 180 -12.12 9.84 1.78
CA ASP A 180 -10.83 9.23 1.45
C ASP A 180 -9.63 10.20 1.39
N TYR A 181 -9.73 11.38 2.01
CA TYR A 181 -8.69 12.41 1.87
C TYR A 181 -7.32 11.97 2.38
N VAL A 182 -7.27 11.16 3.44
CA VAL A 182 -6.01 10.70 4.02
C VAL A 182 -5.23 9.87 3.01
N LEU A 183 -5.91 8.97 2.28
CA LEU A 183 -5.26 8.16 1.25
C LEU A 183 -4.76 9.02 0.09
N TYR A 184 -5.56 9.99 -0.35
CA TYR A 184 -5.17 10.92 -1.40
C TYR A 184 -3.95 11.76 -0.98
N ASN A 185 -3.96 12.35 0.23
CA ASN A 185 -2.86 13.13 0.77
C ASN A 185 -1.60 12.27 0.99
N LEU A 186 -1.76 11.04 1.47
CA LEU A 186 -0.65 10.10 1.64
C LEU A 186 0.02 9.81 0.29
N ASN A 187 -0.77 9.47 -0.72
CA ASN A 187 -0.26 9.26 -2.08
C ASN A 187 0.42 10.52 -2.65
N PHE A 188 -0.10 11.71 -2.34
CA PHE A 188 0.52 12.98 -2.72
C PHE A 188 1.92 13.10 -2.10
N PHE A 189 2.05 12.96 -0.78
CA PHE A 189 3.35 13.10 -0.10
C PHE A 189 4.35 12.04 -0.53
N ILE A 190 3.92 10.79 -0.72
CA ILE A 190 4.76 9.73 -1.29
C ILE A 190 5.33 10.16 -2.65
N ARG A 191 4.50 10.73 -3.54
CA ARG A 191 4.95 11.19 -4.87
C ARG A 191 5.93 12.35 -4.77
N GLU A 192 5.71 13.31 -3.87
CA GLU A 192 6.66 14.41 -3.66
C GLU A 192 8.01 13.91 -3.10
N LEU A 193 7.99 13.00 -2.13
CA LEU A 193 9.19 12.36 -1.58
C LEU A 193 9.95 11.58 -2.68
N ASN A 194 9.23 10.82 -3.51
CA ASN A 194 9.81 10.11 -4.65
C ASN A 194 10.44 11.07 -5.66
N ARG A 195 9.80 12.20 -5.98
CA ARG A 195 10.37 13.24 -6.87
C ARG A 195 11.65 13.84 -6.30
N ALA A 196 11.66 14.10 -4.99
CA ALA A 196 12.82 14.59 -4.27
C ALA A 196 13.90 13.53 -4.06
N LYS A 197 13.64 12.26 -4.42
CA LYS A 197 14.52 11.10 -4.18
C LYS A 197 14.88 10.93 -2.71
N ILE A 198 13.92 11.26 -1.85
CA ILE A 198 14.06 11.14 -0.40
C ILE A 198 13.61 9.74 0.02
N GLU A 199 14.45 9.03 0.76
CA GLU A 199 14.11 7.71 1.31
C GLU A 199 13.21 7.84 2.54
N PHE A 200 12.18 7.00 2.62
CA PHE A 200 11.23 6.93 3.72
C PHE A 200 10.62 5.53 3.79
N SER A 201 10.02 5.20 4.94
CA SER A 201 9.33 3.93 5.18
C SER A 201 7.96 4.21 5.78
N LEU A 202 6.99 3.35 5.52
CA LEU A 202 5.64 3.44 6.06
C LEU A 202 5.44 2.31 7.09
N GLU A 203 4.45 2.45 7.95
CA GLU A 203 4.02 1.39 8.85
C GLU A 203 3.46 0.20 8.06
N ASP A 204 3.68 -1.01 8.57
CA ASP A 204 3.20 -2.26 7.95
C ASP A 204 1.69 -2.25 7.64
N ALA A 205 0.90 -1.62 8.51
CA ALA A 205 -0.55 -1.47 8.31
C ALA A 205 -0.87 -0.60 7.08
N THR A 206 -0.09 0.45 6.85
CA THR A 206 -0.21 1.35 5.70
C THR A 206 0.24 0.66 4.42
N VAL A 207 1.34 -0.08 4.45
CA VAL A 207 1.79 -0.89 3.32
C VAL A 207 0.73 -1.92 2.95
N SER A 208 0.15 -2.61 3.94
CA SER A 208 -0.98 -3.53 3.74
C SER A 208 -2.19 -2.83 3.09
N LEU A 209 -2.50 -1.59 3.49
CA LEU A 209 -3.58 -0.80 2.88
C LEU A 209 -3.26 -0.48 1.41
N LEU A 210 -2.04 -0.06 1.10
CA LEU A 210 -1.62 0.24 -0.27
C LEU A 210 -1.67 -1.00 -1.17
N ILE A 211 -1.24 -2.18 -0.68
CA ILE A 211 -1.36 -3.45 -1.40
C ILE A 211 -2.83 -3.75 -1.69
N LYS A 212 -3.72 -3.62 -0.70
CA LYS A 212 -5.16 -3.83 -0.87
C LYS A 212 -5.73 -2.91 -1.95
N ARG A 213 -5.45 -1.61 -1.89
CA ARG A 213 -5.93 -0.63 -2.87
C ARG A 213 -5.40 -0.89 -4.28
N ARG A 214 -4.14 -1.32 -4.41
CA ARG A 214 -3.58 -1.76 -5.69
C ARG A 214 -4.38 -2.94 -6.24
N ASN A 215 -4.66 -3.96 -5.43
CA ASN A 215 -5.38 -5.15 -5.88
C ASN A 215 -6.82 -4.83 -6.28
N GLU A 216 -7.54 -4.00 -5.52
CA GLU A 216 -8.88 -3.51 -5.88
C GLU A 216 -8.88 -2.84 -7.27
N LEU A 217 -7.87 -2.01 -7.57
CA LEU A 217 -7.72 -1.40 -8.89
C LEU A 217 -7.41 -2.41 -9.99
N TRP A 218 -6.59 -3.43 -9.70
CA TRP A 218 -6.23 -4.49 -10.65
C TRP A 218 -7.45 -5.33 -11.04
N GLU A 219 -8.26 -5.70 -10.04
CA GLU A 219 -9.51 -6.43 -10.23
C GLU A 219 -10.52 -5.60 -11.03
N LEU A 220 -10.73 -4.34 -10.65
CA LEU A 220 -11.67 -3.44 -11.32
C LEU A 220 -11.33 -3.26 -12.81
N LYS A 221 -10.03 -3.16 -13.14
CA LYS A 221 -9.55 -2.97 -14.52
C LYS A 221 -9.32 -4.28 -15.27
N ASN A 222 -9.56 -5.44 -14.64
CA ASN A 222 -9.26 -6.76 -15.20
C ASN A 222 -7.84 -6.86 -15.77
N TYR A 223 -6.86 -6.34 -15.02
CA TYR A 223 -5.46 -6.48 -15.40
C TYR A 223 -4.99 -7.93 -15.23
N VAL A 224 -3.95 -8.29 -16.00
CA VAL A 224 -3.32 -9.61 -15.89
C VAL A 224 -2.69 -9.75 -14.50
N GLU A 225 -2.83 -10.94 -13.91
CA GLU A 225 -2.19 -11.28 -12.63
C GLU A 225 -0.67 -11.07 -12.70
N ASP A 226 -0.13 -10.52 -11.63
CA ASP A 226 1.30 -10.22 -11.50
C ASP A 226 1.88 -11.16 -10.43
N GLU A 227 2.31 -12.35 -10.88
CA GLU A 227 2.79 -13.41 -9.99
C GLU A 227 3.96 -12.98 -9.10
N ASP A 228 4.83 -12.09 -9.62
CA ASP A 228 5.99 -11.58 -8.88
C ASP A 228 5.53 -10.65 -7.75
N PHE A 229 4.57 -9.76 -8.03
CA PHE A 229 3.94 -8.92 -7.00
C PHE A 229 3.25 -9.77 -5.95
N ASP A 230 2.46 -10.77 -6.35
CA ASP A 230 1.70 -11.61 -5.43
C ASP A 230 2.63 -12.40 -4.49
N LEU A 231 3.75 -12.91 -5.01
CA LEU A 231 4.76 -13.60 -4.19
C LEU A 231 5.45 -12.65 -3.21
N LEU A 232 5.87 -11.47 -3.65
CA LEU A 232 6.52 -10.48 -2.78
C LEU A 232 5.55 -9.92 -1.73
N ALA A 233 4.27 -9.71 -2.07
CA ALA A 233 3.23 -9.29 -1.14
C ALA A 233 2.93 -10.39 -0.10
N ALA A 234 2.94 -11.66 -0.50
CA ALA A 234 2.80 -12.77 0.44
C ALA A 234 3.97 -12.81 1.45
N LEU A 235 5.21 -12.69 0.97
CA LEU A 235 6.41 -12.62 1.83
C LEU A 235 6.34 -11.42 2.78
N PHE A 236 5.89 -10.25 2.30
CA PHE A 236 5.64 -9.09 3.15
C PHE A 236 4.69 -9.43 4.30
N PHE A 237 3.53 -10.04 4.00
CA PHE A 237 2.55 -10.36 5.03
C PHE A 237 3.05 -11.36 6.08
N GLU A 238 3.86 -12.33 5.67
CA GLU A 238 4.49 -13.28 6.60
C GLU A 238 5.49 -12.59 7.54
N GLN A 239 6.21 -11.59 7.05
CA GLN A 239 7.23 -10.84 7.80
C GLN A 239 6.63 -9.81 8.74
N ALA A 240 5.69 -9.01 8.23
CA ALA A 240 5.05 -7.92 8.96
C ALA A 240 4.06 -8.43 10.01
N PHE A 241 3.44 -9.60 9.79
CA PHE A 241 2.39 -10.13 10.66
C PHE A 241 2.60 -11.62 11.00
N PRO A 242 3.70 -12.00 11.66
CA PRO A 242 4.09 -13.40 11.88
C PRO A 242 3.09 -14.22 12.72
N ASN A 243 2.20 -13.54 13.46
CA ASN A 243 1.21 -14.16 14.36
C ASN A 243 -0.23 -14.13 13.81
N ARG A 244 -0.46 -13.77 12.54
CA ARG A 244 -1.79 -13.89 11.89
C ARG A 244 -2.18 -15.37 11.79
N GLY A 245 -2.79 -15.90 12.85
CA GLY A 245 -3.19 -17.30 13.00
C GLY A 245 -2.90 -17.89 14.39
N ALA A 246 -2.00 -17.29 15.18
CA ALA A 246 -1.70 -17.76 16.54
C ALA A 246 -2.84 -17.45 17.53
N ALA A 247 -3.69 -16.47 17.24
CA ALA A 247 -4.88 -16.14 18.03
C ALA A 247 -6.10 -17.03 17.70
N GLU A 248 -6.07 -17.81 16.61
CA GLU A 248 -7.11 -18.80 16.29
C GLU A 248 -6.88 -20.14 17.00
N LEU A 249 -5.66 -20.37 17.52
CA LEU A 249 -5.37 -21.51 18.38
C LEU A 249 -5.78 -21.15 19.82
N SER A 250 -7.07 -21.32 20.09
CA SER A 250 -7.57 -21.44 21.46
C SER A 250 -6.72 -22.45 22.24
N SER A 251 -6.49 -22.20 23.52
CA SER A 251 -5.83 -23.13 24.44
C SER A 251 -6.48 -24.52 24.51
N ASP A 252 -7.69 -24.68 23.96
CA ASP A 252 -8.37 -25.97 23.83
C ASP A 252 -7.76 -26.89 22.76
N ASP A 253 -7.09 -26.34 21.74
CA ASP A 253 -6.42 -27.16 20.70
C ASP A 253 -5.08 -27.75 21.19
N LEU A 254 -4.50 -27.17 22.26
CA LEU A 254 -3.27 -27.68 22.89
C LEU A 254 -3.51 -28.88 23.83
N ARG A 255 -4.76 -29.28 24.06
CA ARG A 255 -5.12 -30.46 24.87
C ARG A 255 -5.35 -31.74 24.07
N LEU A 256 -5.05 -31.74 22.77
CA LEU A 256 -5.13 -32.94 21.92
C LEU A 256 -3.81 -33.75 21.88
N PHE A 257 -2.82 -33.36 22.67
CA PHE A 257 -1.70 -34.22 23.03
C PHE A 257 -1.61 -34.22 24.55
N ASP A 258 -2.13 -35.28 25.15
CA ASP A 258 -2.03 -35.60 26.59
C ASP A 258 -0.60 -35.42 27.14
#